data_AF-S5ZYG5-F1
#
_entry.id   AF-S5ZYG5-F1
#
_cell.length_a   1.000
_cell.length_b   1.000
_cell.length_c   1.000
_cell.angle_alpha   90.00
_cell.angle_beta   90.00
_cell.angle_gamma   90.00
#
_symmetry.space_group_name_H-M   'P 1'
#
loop_
_entity.id
_entity.type
_entity.pdbx_description
1 polymer ?
#
loop_
_entity_poly.entity_id
_entity_poly.type
_entity_poly.pdbx_seq_one_letter_code
_entity_poly.pdbx_strand_id
1 'polypeptide(L)'
;RYFLTAANQSNKIAVVDSRERKMVSLVDAEKIPHPGRGANFVHPEFGPVWATSALGSEDISLIGTDPDGHPQQAWKRVAVLKGQGGG
;
A
#
# COMPACT_ATOMS: atom_id res chain seq x y z
N ARG A 1 3.12 0.53 -14.78
CA ARG A 1 2.44 -0.54 -13.99
C ARG A 1 3.31 -0.78 -12.78
N TYR A 2 2.74 -0.97 -11.59
CA TYR A 2 3.50 -0.99 -10.35
C TYR A 2 3.32 -2.30 -9.59
N PHE A 3 4.39 -2.76 -8.95
CA PHE A 3 4.43 -3.89 -8.05
C PHE A 3 4.64 -3.37 -6.62
N LEU A 4 3.75 -3.74 -5.72
CA LEU A 4 3.80 -3.36 -4.30
C LEU A 4 4.11 -4.60 -3.47
N THR A 5 5.13 -4.51 -2.62
CA THR A 5 5.54 -5.62 -1.74
C THR A 5 5.99 -5.10 -0.38
N ALA A 6 5.83 -5.92 0.65
CA ALA A 6 6.27 -5.58 1.99
C ALA A 6 7.78 -5.81 2.17
N ALA A 7 8.46 -4.80 2.73
CA ALA A 7 9.73 -4.93 3.41
C ALA A 7 9.44 -5.05 4.92
N ASN A 8 8.96 -6.23 5.31
CA ASN A 8 8.31 -6.51 6.60
C ASN A 8 9.12 -6.10 7.84
N GLN A 9 10.41 -6.48 7.93
CA GLN A 9 11.26 -6.13 9.07
C GLN A 9 11.62 -4.64 9.14
N SER A 10 11.38 -3.89 8.06
CA SER A 10 11.62 -2.44 8.00
C SER A 10 10.35 -1.61 8.19
N ASN A 11 9.18 -2.24 8.40
CA ASN A 11 7.87 -1.57 8.41
C ASN A 11 7.67 -0.67 7.18
N LYS A 12 8.04 -1.16 5.99
CA LYS A 12 7.93 -0.40 4.74
C LYS A 12 7.24 -1.20 3.63
N ILE A 13 6.68 -0.48 2.67
CA ILE A 13 6.11 -1.03 1.44
C ILE A 13 6.90 -0.45 0.28
N ALA A 14 7.55 -1.33 -0.48
CA ALA A 14 8.32 -0.97 -1.65
C ALA A 14 7.41 -0.93 -2.88
N VAL A 15 7.49 0.19 -3.61
CA VAL A 15 6.81 0.38 -4.88
C VAL A 15 7.83 0.29 -5.99
N VAL A 16 7.66 -0.68 -6.90
CA VAL A 16 8.55 -0.90 -8.04
C VAL A 16 7.76 -0.68 -9.33
N ASP A 17 8.28 0.16 -10.22
CA ASP A 17 7.77 0.23 -11.59
C ASP A 17 8.27 -0.99 -12.34
N SER A 18 7.37 -1.91 -12.69
CA SER A 18 7.74 -3.14 -13.37
C SER A 18 8.09 -2.92 -14.85
N ARG A 19 7.67 -1.79 -15.43
CA ARG A 19 8.01 -1.42 -16.80
C ARG A 19 9.45 -0.90 -16.86
N GLU A 20 9.76 0.05 -16.00
CA GLU A 20 11.08 0.71 -15.95
C GLU A 20 12.09 -0.06 -15.08
N ARG A 21 11.64 -1.11 -14.38
CA ARG A 21 12.44 -1.95 -13.46
C ARG A 21 13.20 -1.15 -12.40
N LYS A 22 12.55 -0.11 -11.86
CA LYS A 22 13.12 0.80 -10.86
C LYS A 22 12.25 0.93 -9.62
N MET A 23 12.88 1.18 -8.48
CA MET A 23 12.18 1.57 -7.26
C MET A 23 11.63 2.98 -7.44
N VAL A 24 10.35 3.17 -7.11
CA VAL A 24 9.63 4.45 -7.25
C VAL A 24 9.46 5.12 -5.90
N SER A 25 9.15 4.33 -4.86
CA SER A 25 8.92 4.84 -3.52
C SER A 25 9.10 3.75 -2.46
N LEU A 26 9.37 4.20 -1.24
CA LEU A 26 9.29 3.41 -0.01
C LEU A 26 8.27 4.10 0.90
N VAL A 27 7.14 3.45 1.11
CA VAL A 27 6.04 3.97 1.93
C VAL A 27 6.15 3.38 3.33
N ASP A 28 6.04 4.20 4.36
CA ASP A 28 5.99 3.71 5.74
C ASP A 28 4.67 2.95 5.99
N ALA A 29 4.81 1.78 6.62
CA ALA A 29 3.72 0.96 7.13
C ALA A 29 3.71 1.05 8.66
N GLU A 30 2.55 0.82 9.27
CA GLU A 30 2.41 0.97 10.72
C GLU A 30 3.15 -0.12 11.49
N LYS A 31 2.92 -1.39 11.13
CA LYS A 31 3.59 -2.54 11.73
C LYS A 31 3.51 -3.75 10.82
N ILE A 32 4.64 -4.42 10.60
CA ILE A 32 4.82 -5.71 9.88
C ILE A 32 3.73 -5.92 8.81
N PRO A 33 3.80 -5.23 7.67
CA PRO A 33 2.82 -5.42 6.59
C PRO A 33 2.89 -6.87 6.08
N HIS A 34 1.74 -7.56 6.01
CA HIS A 34 1.61 -8.91 5.47
C HIS A 34 0.68 -8.95 4.25
N PRO A 35 1.08 -8.31 3.13
CA PRO A 35 0.35 -8.39 1.90
C PRO A 35 0.59 -9.77 1.30
N GLY A 36 -0.43 -10.60 1.16
CA GLY A 36 -0.35 -11.72 0.22
C GLY A 36 -0.15 -11.16 -1.20
N ARG A 37 -1.25 -10.89 -1.90
CA ARG A 37 -1.25 -10.08 -3.14
C ARG A 37 -1.75 -8.65 -2.91
N GLY A 38 -2.26 -8.39 -1.70
CA GLY A 38 -3.08 -7.22 -1.37
C GLY A 38 -4.40 -7.19 -2.16
N ALA A 39 -5.12 -6.09 -2.04
CA ALA A 39 -6.38 -5.86 -2.77
C ALA A 39 -6.36 -4.50 -3.47
N ASN A 40 -6.79 -4.44 -4.73
CA ASN A 40 -6.88 -3.19 -5.50
C ASN A 40 -8.36 -2.80 -5.67
N PHE A 41 -8.69 -1.54 -5.45
CA PHE A 41 -10.03 -0.98 -5.72
C PHE A 41 -9.95 0.54 -5.90
N VAL A 42 -11.05 1.16 -6.34
CA VAL A 42 -11.17 2.61 -6.46
C VAL A 42 -11.87 3.14 -5.22
N HIS A 43 -11.16 3.97 -4.45
CA HIS A 43 -11.73 4.68 -3.30
C HIS A 43 -12.46 5.95 -3.78
N PRO A 44 -13.65 6.29 -3.26
CA PRO A 44 -14.42 7.46 -3.70
C PRO A 44 -13.67 8.79 -3.58
N GLU A 45 -12.83 8.93 -2.56
CA GLU A 45 -12.09 10.16 -2.27
C GLU A 45 -10.64 10.14 -2.77
N PHE A 46 -10.00 8.97 -2.80
CA PHE A 46 -8.55 8.87 -3.03
C PHE A 46 -8.19 8.28 -4.40
N GLY A 47 -9.20 7.89 -5.19
CA GLY A 47 -8.97 7.21 -6.46
C GLY A 47 -8.45 5.79 -6.28
N PRO A 48 -7.69 5.25 -7.26
CA PRO A 48 -7.14 3.89 -7.20
C PRO A 48 -6.20 3.66 -6.01
N VAL A 49 -6.54 2.70 -5.16
CA VAL A 49 -5.76 2.32 -3.98
C VAL A 49 -5.44 0.82 -3.96
N TRP A 50 -4.36 0.49 -3.25
CA TRP A 50 -3.98 -0.87 -2.88
C TRP A 50 -4.00 -1.03 -1.36
N ALA A 51 -4.56 -2.13 -0.88
CA ALA A 51 -4.72 -2.43 0.54
C ALA A 51 -3.84 -3.58 1.00
N THR A 52 -3.30 -3.45 2.21
CA THR A 52 -2.60 -4.52 2.95
C THR A 52 -2.98 -4.52 4.42
N SER A 53 -3.12 -5.72 4.99
CA SER A 53 -3.18 -5.91 6.44
C SER A 53 -1.77 -5.88 7.07
N ALA A 54 -1.76 -5.73 8.39
CA ALA A 54 -0.60 -5.88 9.25
C ALA A 54 -0.71 -7.18 10.07
N LEU A 55 0.39 -7.90 10.28
CA LEU A 55 0.40 -9.08 11.16
C LEU A 55 0.37 -8.63 12.62
N GLY A 56 -0.51 -9.24 13.42
CA GLY A 56 -0.73 -8.90 14.82
C GLY A 56 -1.34 -7.51 15.04
N SER A 57 -1.97 -6.91 14.02
CA SER A 57 -2.79 -5.71 14.13
C SER A 57 -4.05 -5.81 13.27
N GLU A 58 -5.16 -5.26 13.75
CA GLU A 58 -6.40 -5.11 12.99
C GLU A 58 -6.29 -4.04 11.87
N ASP A 59 -5.15 -3.35 11.75
CA ASP A 59 -4.98 -2.27 10.79
C ASP A 59 -4.87 -2.77 9.35
N ILE A 60 -5.62 -2.12 8.47
CA ILE A 60 -5.53 -2.24 7.01
C ILE A 60 -5.07 -0.89 6.47
N SER A 61 -3.88 -0.84 5.88
CA SER A 61 -3.34 0.36 5.26
C SER A 61 -3.78 0.45 3.80
N LEU A 62 -4.26 1.62 3.38
CA LEU A 62 -4.56 1.95 1.99
C LEU A 62 -3.48 2.84 1.40
N ILE A 63 -2.95 2.48 0.24
CA ILE A 63 -1.91 3.22 -0.48
C ILE A 63 -2.45 3.68 -1.84
N GLY A 64 -2.29 4.97 -2.16
CA GLY A 64 -2.62 5.50 -3.49
C GLY A 64 -1.68 4.96 -4.56
N THR A 65 -2.23 4.53 -5.70
CA THR A 65 -1.48 3.83 -6.76
C THR A 65 -1.53 4.49 -8.15
N ASP A 66 -2.13 5.68 -8.23
CA ASP A 66 -2.34 6.40 -9.48
C ASP A 66 -1.59 7.75 -9.50
N PRO A 67 -0.30 7.77 -9.88
CA PRO A 67 0.49 9.01 -9.97
C PRO A 67 0.05 9.96 -11.08
N ASP A 68 -0.69 9.49 -12.09
CA ASP A 68 -1.09 10.30 -13.23
C ASP A 68 -2.43 11.01 -12.97
N GLY A 69 -3.43 10.27 -12.46
CA GLY A 69 -4.75 10.82 -12.13
C GLY A 69 -4.89 11.37 -10.71
N HIS A 70 -4.10 10.85 -9.76
CA HIS A 70 -4.16 11.19 -8.32
C HIS A 70 -2.75 11.46 -7.73
N PRO A 71 -1.97 12.40 -8.30
CA PRO A 71 -0.57 12.62 -7.93
C PRO A 71 -0.37 13.02 -6.45
N GLN A 72 -1.38 13.63 -5.82
CA GLN A 72 -1.30 14.04 -4.42
C GLN A 72 -1.36 12.85 -3.45
N GLN A 73 -2.04 11.77 -3.86
CA GLN A 73 -2.29 10.54 -3.09
C GLN A 73 -1.29 9.44 -3.43
N ALA A 74 -0.68 9.48 -4.63
CA ALA A 74 0.20 8.45 -5.11
C ALA A 74 1.38 8.19 -4.16
N TRP A 75 1.61 6.90 -3.88
CA TRP A 75 2.70 6.42 -3.03
C TRP A 75 2.68 6.96 -1.60
N LYS A 76 1.48 7.30 -1.12
CA LYS A 76 1.25 7.66 0.28
C LYS A 76 0.23 6.71 0.88
N ARG A 77 0.38 6.47 2.17
CA ARG A 77 -0.68 5.86 2.98
C ARG A 77 -1.80 6.89 3.15
N VAL A 78 -2.92 6.68 2.47
CA VAL A 78 -4.03 7.65 2.42
C VAL A 78 -5.06 7.42 3.53
N ALA A 79 -5.17 6.18 4.02
CA ALA A 79 -6.06 5.85 5.13
C ALA A 79 -5.58 4.58 5.85
N VAL A 80 -6.07 4.42 7.07
CA VAL A 80 -6.00 3.19 7.86
C VAL A 80 -7.41 2.80 8.25
N LEU A 81 -7.81 1.57 7.92
CA LEU A 81 -9.08 0.99 8.32
C LEU A 81 -8.85 -0.02 9.44
N LYS A 82 -9.86 -0.26 10.27
CA LYS A 82 -9.88 -1.36 11.24
C LYS A 82 -10.62 -2.55 10.63
N GLY A 83 -9.91 -3.66 10.44
CA GLY A 83 -10.46 -4.94 10.01
C GLY A 83 -10.88 -5.81 11.19
N GLN A 84 -11.63 -6.87 10.93
CA GLN A 84 -12.13 -7.81 11.96
C GLN A 84 -11.08 -8.84 12.44
N GLY A 85 -9.80 -8.66 12.12
CA GLY A 85 -8.73 -9.54 12.57
C GLY A 85 -7.37 -9.14 12.02
N GLY A 86 -6.36 -9.16 12.89
CA GLY A 86 -4.95 -9.08 12.52
C GLY A 86 -4.41 -10.47 12.28
N GLY A 87 -3.92 -10.72 11.07
CA GLY A 87 -3.32 -12.01 10.71
C GLY A 87 -2.16 -12.40 11.61
#